data_AF-A0A970F9H6-F1
#
_entry.id   AF-A0A970F9H6-F1
#
_cell.length_a   1.000
_cell.length_b   1.000
_cell.length_c   1.000
_cell.angle_alpha   90.00
_cell.angle_beta   90.00
_cell.angle_gamma   90.00
#
_symmetry.space_group_name_H-M   'P 1'
#
loop_
_entity.id
_entity.type
_entity.pdbx_description
1 polymer ?
#
loop_
_entity_poly.entity_id
_entity_poly.type
_entity_poly.pdbx_seq_one_letter_code
_entity_poly.pdbx_strand_id
1 'polypeptide(L)'
;MKRTVQTILIIIVLAAVVYWGAARLKADTPERIVEQVNKMEEPVPNLKLISAVWVDQRIVVQAQYIGTADQAPASAPEWHELASLCAERIYRAIGETYPTEVQLFHNQLFRAVAIVGL
;
A
#
# COMPACT_ATOMS: atom_id res chain seq x y z
N MET A 1 -4.52 7.24 -52.41
CA MET A 1 -4.51 8.19 -51.27
C MET A 1 -5.47 7.81 -50.15
N LYS A 2 -6.80 7.77 -50.36
CA LYS A 2 -7.78 7.47 -49.28
C LYS A 2 -7.56 6.14 -48.54
N ARG A 3 -7.25 5.05 -49.27
CA ARG A 3 -6.96 3.73 -48.67
C ARG A 3 -5.70 3.73 -47.80
N THR A 4 -4.62 4.37 -48.28
CA THR A 4 -3.33 4.45 -47.57
C THR A 4 -3.46 5.19 -46.24
N VAL A 5 -4.24 6.28 -46.21
CA VAL A 5 -4.52 7.05 -44.99
C VAL A 5 -5.34 6.24 -43.99
N GLN A 6 -6.35 5.48 -44.45
CA GLN A 6 -7.14 4.60 -43.57
C GLN A 6 -6.29 3.50 -42.93
N THR A 7 -5.39 2.87 -43.70
CA THR A 7 -4.52 1.81 -43.16
C THR A 7 -3.58 2.33 -42.08
N ILE A 8 -3.00 3.52 -42.27
CA ILE A 8 -2.13 4.15 -41.27
C ILE A 8 -2.91 4.45 -39.99
N LEU A 9 -4.13 4.97 -40.10
CA LEU A 9 -4.99 5.29 -38.96
C LEU A 9 -5.32 4.03 -38.12
N ILE A 10 -5.62 2.91 -38.79
CA ILE A 10 -5.88 1.63 -38.12
C ILE A 10 -4.65 1.15 -37.35
N ILE A 11 -3.45 1.25 -37.95
CA ILE A 11 -2.20 0.85 -37.29
C ILE A 11 -1.93 1.71 -36.05
N ILE A 12 -2.13 3.03 -36.14
CA ILE A 12 -1.94 3.95 -35.00
C ILE A 12 -2.91 3.59 -33.86
N VAL A 13 -4.18 3.34 -34.17
CA VAL A 13 -5.18 2.96 -33.16
C VAL A 13 -4.82 1.61 -32.53
N LEU A 14 -4.43 0.61 -33.33
CA LEU A 14 -3.97 -0.69 -32.80
C LEU A 14 -2.73 -0.55 -31.92
N ALA A 15 -1.74 0.23 -32.34
CA ALA A 15 -0.54 0.48 -31.55
C ALA A 15 -0.88 1.19 -30.22
N ALA A 16 -1.79 2.17 -30.24
CA ALA A 16 -2.26 2.84 -29.03
C ALA A 16 -2.98 1.88 -28.08
N VAL A 17 -3.88 1.03 -28.59
CA VAL A 17 -4.60 0.02 -27.79
C VAL A 17 -3.63 -0.99 -27.16
N VAL A 18 -2.66 -1.49 -27.93
CA VAL A 18 -1.64 -2.43 -27.43
C VAL A 18 -0.74 -1.76 -26.39
N TYR A 19 -0.30 -0.53 -26.63
CA TYR A 19 0.52 0.22 -25.69
C TYR A 19 -0.21 0.48 -24.36
N TRP A 20 -1.49 0.87 -24.43
CA TRP A 20 -2.32 1.09 -23.25
C TRP A 20 -2.62 -0.22 -22.50
N GLY A 21 -2.86 -1.32 -23.21
CA GLY A 21 -3.06 -2.65 -22.63
C GLY A 21 -1.80 -3.20 -21.94
N ALA A 22 -0.63 -3.04 -22.56
CA ALA A 22 0.64 -3.49 -22.01
C ALA A 22 1.05 -2.69 -20.76
N ALA A 23 0.74 -1.39 -20.70
CA ALA A 23 0.97 -0.55 -19.53
C ALA A 23 0.14 -1.00 -18.31
N ARG A 24 -1.06 -1.56 -18.53
CA ARG A 24 -1.91 -2.14 -17.48
C ARG A 24 -1.48 -3.53 -16.99
N LEU A 25 -0.64 -4.23 -17.75
CA LEU A 25 -0.27 -5.64 -17.48
C LEU A 25 0.99 -5.81 -16.64
N LYS A 26 1.69 -4.73 -16.26
CA LYS A 26 2.74 -4.83 -15.24
C LYS A 26 2.08 -4.99 -13.89
N ALA A 27 1.94 -6.25 -13.44
CA ALA A 27 1.68 -6.53 -12.04
C ALA A 27 2.72 -5.78 -11.20
N ASP A 28 2.27 -4.99 -10.22
CA ASP A 28 3.20 -4.33 -9.31
C ASP A 28 3.96 -5.42 -8.54
N THR A 29 5.28 -5.42 -8.69
CA THR A 29 6.10 -6.39 -7.96
C THR A 29 6.06 -6.07 -6.47
N PRO A 30 6.29 -7.06 -5.59
CA PRO A 30 6.34 -6.82 -4.15
C PRO A 30 7.24 -5.64 -3.75
N GLU A 31 8.39 -5.50 -4.41
CA GLU A 31 9.36 -4.44 -4.15
C GLU A 31 8.77 -3.05 -4.46
N ARG A 32 8.01 -2.94 -5.54
CA ARG A 32 7.36 -1.68 -5.95
C ARG A 32 6.22 -1.32 -5.00
N ILE A 33 5.45 -2.29 -4.55
CA ILE A 33 4.43 -2.05 -3.52
C ILE A 33 5.07 -1.62 -2.20
N VAL A 34 6.16 -2.29 -1.79
CA VAL A 34 6.92 -1.88 -0.58
C VAL A 34 7.44 -0.44 -0.72
N GLU A 35 7.97 -0.06 -1.87
CA GLU A 35 8.39 1.32 -2.14
C GLU A 35 7.22 2.30 -2.05
N GLN A 36 6.05 1.93 -2.59
CA GLN A 36 4.83 2.73 -2.48
C GLN A 36 4.39 2.90 -1.02
N VAL A 37 4.39 1.83 -0.21
CA VAL A 37 4.02 1.90 1.21
C VAL A 37 5.01 2.77 1.99
N ASN A 38 6.31 2.65 1.73
CA ASN A 38 7.33 3.49 2.36
C ASN A 38 7.19 4.99 2.03
N LYS A 39 6.57 5.34 0.90
CA LYS A 39 6.30 6.73 0.50
C LYS A 39 4.95 7.24 0.99
N MET A 40 4.16 6.42 1.68
CA MET A 40 2.85 6.81 2.18
C MET A 40 3.01 7.71 3.40
N GLU A 41 2.47 8.93 3.31
CA GLU A 41 2.36 9.83 4.45
C GLU A 41 1.14 9.45 5.29
N GLU A 42 1.37 9.20 6.58
CA GLU A 42 0.35 9.07 7.64
C GLU A 42 -0.95 8.35 7.22
N PRO A 43 -0.93 7.01 7.04
CA PRO A 43 -2.12 6.25 6.61
C PRO A 43 -3.33 6.41 7.54
N VAL A 44 -3.07 6.71 8.81
CA VAL A 44 -4.04 7.04 9.84
C VAL A 44 -3.47 8.14 10.74
N PRO A 45 -4.33 8.95 11.39
CA PRO A 45 -3.87 10.00 12.29
C PRO A 45 -2.93 9.47 13.38
N ASN A 46 -1.94 10.29 13.75
CA ASN A 46 -0.99 10.00 14.81
C ASN A 46 -0.08 8.78 14.60
N LEU A 47 -0.06 8.18 13.40
CA LEU A 47 0.89 7.13 13.04
C LEU A 47 1.83 7.57 11.94
N LYS A 48 3.11 7.34 12.16
CA LYS A 48 4.16 7.47 11.15
C LYS A 48 4.65 6.09 10.74
N LEU A 49 4.69 5.83 9.43
CA LEU A 49 5.36 4.64 8.92
C LEU A 49 6.87 4.80 9.03
N ILE A 50 7.53 3.80 9.58
CA ILE A 50 8.98 3.77 9.76
C ILE A 50 9.64 3.00 8.62
N SER A 51 9.11 1.81 8.33
CA SER A 51 9.57 0.99 7.22
C SER A 51 8.48 -0.01 6.81
N ALA A 52 8.53 -0.40 5.55
CA ALA A 52 7.82 -1.54 5.00
C ALA A 52 8.82 -2.48 4.34
N VAL A 53 8.61 -3.79 4.49
CA VAL A 53 9.42 -4.84 3.88
C VAL A 53 8.51 -5.97 3.37
N TRP A 54 8.99 -6.68 2.35
CA TRP A 54 8.35 -7.91 1.88
C TRP A 54 8.87 -9.09 2.68
N VAL A 55 7.96 -9.87 3.27
CA VAL A 55 8.29 -11.10 4.02
C VAL A 55 7.37 -12.22 3.55
N ASP A 56 7.96 -13.22 2.92
CA ASP A 56 7.28 -14.36 2.29
C ASP A 56 6.24 -13.95 1.25
N GLN A 57 4.99 -13.78 1.68
CA GLN A 57 3.81 -13.50 0.85
C GLN A 57 3.03 -12.27 1.34
N ARG A 58 3.61 -11.46 2.23
CA ARG A 58 2.95 -10.30 2.82
C ARG A 58 3.90 -9.13 3.00
N ILE A 59 3.31 -7.96 3.14
CA ILE A 59 4.03 -6.74 3.48
C ILE A 59 3.99 -6.57 4.99
N VAL A 60 5.16 -6.45 5.61
CA VAL A 60 5.29 -6.15 7.03
C VAL A 60 5.68 -4.69 7.17
N VAL A 61 4.88 -3.92 7.89
CA VAL A 61 5.03 -2.49 8.09
C VAL A 61 5.26 -2.19 9.56
N GLN A 62 6.34 -1.47 9.87
CA GLN A 62 6.56 -0.91 11.19
C GLN A 62 6.00 0.50 11.24
N ALA A 63 5.11 0.76 12.20
CA ALA A 63 4.51 2.07 12.44
C ALA A 63 4.83 2.55 13.86
N GLN A 64 5.05 3.86 14.00
CA GLN A 64 5.31 4.53 15.26
C GLN A 64 4.15 5.48 15.57
N TYR A 65 3.58 5.36 16.76
CA TYR A 65 2.66 6.36 17.29
C TYR A 65 3.42 7.65 17.62
N ILE A 66 2.97 8.76 17.06
CA ILE A 66 3.57 10.10 17.19
C ILE A 66 2.60 11.13 17.80
N GLY A 67 1.38 10.72 18.17
CA GLY A 67 0.43 11.57 18.86
C GLY A 67 0.88 11.92 20.28
N THR A 68 0.15 12.83 20.92
CA THR A 68 0.43 13.25 22.29
C THR A 68 0.01 12.17 23.30
N ALA A 69 0.53 12.24 24.53
CA ALA A 69 0.27 11.21 25.56
C ALA A 69 -1.22 11.12 25.95
N ASP A 70 -1.96 12.22 25.88
CA ASP A 70 -3.41 12.31 26.12
C ASP A 70 -4.25 11.72 24.99
N GLN A 71 -3.68 11.59 23.79
CA GLN A 71 -4.32 10.96 22.62
C GLN A 71 -3.96 9.49 22.47
N ALA A 72 -3.01 8.99 23.28
CA ALA A 72 -2.54 7.62 23.17
C ALA A 72 -3.65 6.64 23.59
N PRO A 73 -3.82 5.51 22.86
CA PRO A 73 -4.74 4.46 23.27
C PRO A 73 -4.51 4.01 24.71
N ALA A 74 -5.60 3.92 25.49
CA ALA A 74 -5.55 3.65 26.93
C ALA A 74 -5.39 2.16 27.23
N SER A 75 -5.74 1.30 26.29
CA SER A 75 -5.82 -0.14 26.49
C SER A 75 -5.27 -0.95 25.30
N ALA A 76 -4.88 -2.20 25.55
CA ALA A 76 -4.36 -3.08 24.51
C ALA A 76 -5.35 -3.31 23.33
N PRO A 77 -6.68 -3.46 23.56
CA PRO A 77 -7.65 -3.51 22.47
C PRO A 77 -7.64 -2.27 21.58
N GLU A 78 -7.57 -1.06 22.15
CA GLU A 78 -7.51 0.18 21.36
C GLU A 78 -6.21 0.29 20.55
N TRP A 79 -5.07 -0.16 21.11
CA TRP A 79 -3.82 -0.27 20.36
C TRP A 79 -3.94 -1.23 19.17
N HIS A 80 -4.62 -2.36 19.36
CA HIS A 80 -4.88 -3.33 18.29
C HIS A 80 -5.84 -2.77 17.22
N GLU A 81 -6.90 -2.07 17.64
CA GLU A 81 -7.83 -1.39 16.72
C GLU A 81 -7.10 -0.37 15.84
N LEU A 82 -6.21 0.43 16.43
CA LEU A 82 -5.39 1.39 15.70
C LEU A 82 -4.44 0.70 14.70
N ALA A 83 -3.80 -0.40 15.11
CA ALA A 83 -2.96 -1.20 14.20
C ALA A 83 -3.78 -1.82 13.05
N SER A 84 -4.99 -2.32 13.36
CA SER A 84 -5.91 -2.91 12.37
C SER A 84 -6.39 -1.87 11.36
N LEU A 85 -6.78 -0.69 11.82
CA LEU A 85 -7.20 0.41 10.96
C LEU A 85 -6.05 0.83 10.02
N CYS A 86 -4.82 0.89 10.55
CA CYS A 86 -3.64 1.18 9.74
C CYS A 86 -3.39 0.10 8.68
N ALA A 87 -3.44 -1.17 9.06
CA ALA A 87 -3.27 -2.29 8.14
C ALA A 87 -4.32 -2.29 7.02
N GLU A 88 -5.58 -2.04 7.36
CA GLU A 88 -6.68 -1.94 6.40
C GLU A 88 -6.51 -0.76 5.42
N ARG A 89 -6.07 0.40 5.93
CA ARG A 89 -5.79 1.59 5.10
C ARG A 89 -4.68 1.32 4.10
N ILE A 90 -3.59 0.70 4.54
CA ILE A 90 -2.48 0.33 3.66
C ILE A 90 -2.93 -0.71 2.64
N TYR A 91 -3.61 -1.77 3.09
CA TYR A 91 -4.12 -2.85 2.23
C TYR A 91 -4.99 -2.32 1.09
N ARG A 92 -5.92 -1.41 1.39
CA ARG A 92 -6.74 -0.74 0.37
C ARG A 92 -5.93 0.16 -0.56
N ALA A 93 -4.96 0.91 -0.01
CA ALA A 93 -4.15 1.83 -0.79
C ALA A 93 -3.22 1.12 -1.79
N ILE A 94 -2.84 -0.13 -1.51
CA ILE A 94 -2.08 -0.99 -2.44
C ILE A 94 -2.99 -1.86 -3.33
N GLY A 95 -4.28 -1.52 -3.41
CA GLY A 95 -5.25 -2.22 -4.26
C GLY A 95 -5.55 -3.64 -3.82
N GLU A 96 -5.49 -3.93 -2.51
CA GLU A 96 -5.88 -5.22 -1.93
C GLU A 96 -5.10 -6.42 -2.51
N THR A 97 -3.87 -6.16 -2.96
CA THR A 97 -3.08 -7.14 -3.72
C THR A 97 -2.34 -8.12 -2.81
N TYR A 98 -1.85 -7.65 -1.66
CA TYR A 98 -1.01 -8.43 -0.76
C TYR A 98 -1.46 -8.29 0.69
N PRO A 99 -1.47 -9.38 1.47
CA PRO A 99 -1.70 -9.30 2.90
C PRO A 99 -0.75 -8.28 3.54
N THR A 100 -1.26 -7.52 4.49
CA THR A 100 -0.51 -6.45 5.15
C THR A 100 -0.53 -6.65 6.65
N GLU A 101 0.65 -6.80 7.24
CA GLU A 101 0.89 -6.85 8.68
C GLU A 101 1.40 -5.49 9.14
N VAL A 102 0.76 -4.87 10.14
CA VAL A 102 1.24 -3.65 10.78
C VAL A 102 1.69 -3.98 12.20
N GLN A 103 2.95 -3.68 12.50
CA GLN A 103 3.54 -3.74 13.84
C GLN A 103 3.63 -2.32 14.39
N LEU A 104 2.86 -2.05 15.44
CA LEU A 104 2.72 -0.72 16.03
C LEU A 104 3.60 -0.56 17.28
N PHE A 105 4.38 0.52 17.30
CA PHE A 105 5.29 0.89 18.37
C PHE A 105 4.91 2.24 19.00
N HIS A 106 5.16 2.39 20.29
CA HIS A 106 5.08 3.66 21.02
C HIS A 106 6.30 3.81 21.91
N ASN A 107 7.10 4.87 21.71
CA ASN A 107 8.37 5.08 22.42
C ASN A 107 9.31 3.87 22.32
N GLN A 108 9.48 3.34 21.10
CA GLN A 108 10.30 2.14 20.80
C GLN A 108 9.83 0.83 21.45
N LEU A 109 8.68 0.84 22.12
CA LEU A 109 8.07 -0.35 22.71
C LEU A 109 6.97 -0.88 21.81
N PHE A 110 6.98 -2.18 21.57
CA PHE A 110 5.89 -2.87 20.86
C PHE A 110 4.57 -2.69 21.63
N ARG A 111 3.50 -2.44 20.89
CA ARG A 111 2.15 -2.23 21.44
C ARG A 111 1.13 -3.19 20.88
N ALA A 112 1.10 -3.35 19.56
CA ALA A 112 0.13 -4.21 18.90
C ALA A 112 0.62 -4.66 17.53
N VAL A 113 0.01 -5.73 17.04
CA VAL A 113 0.13 -6.19 15.65
C VAL A 113 -1.26 -6.48 15.10
N ALA A 114 -1.48 -6.22 13.82
CA ALA A 114 -2.68 -6.61 13.10
C ALA A 114 -2.33 -7.03 11.67
N ILE A 115 -3.10 -7.96 11.10
CA ILE A 115 -2.91 -8.47 9.74
C ILE A 115 -4.25 -8.38 9.00
N VAL A 116 -4.23 -7.89 7.76
CA VAL A 116 -5.39 -7.80 6.88
C VAL A 116 -5.08 -8.49 5.55
N GLY A 117 -6.08 -9.12 4.93
CA GLY A 117 -5.96 -9.79 3.62
C GLY A 117 -5.47 -11.24 3.67
N LEU A 118 -5.84 -11.98 4.73
CA LEU A 118 -5.59 -13.43 4.86
C LEU A 118 -6.58 -14.27 4.05
#